data_AF-X1D077-F1
#
_entry.id   AF-X1D077-F1
#
_cell.length_a   1.000
_cell.length_b   1.000
_cell.length_c   1.000
_cell.angle_alpha   90.00
_cell.angle_beta   90.00
_cell.angle_gamma   90.00
#
_symmetry.space_group_name_H-M   'P 1'
#
loop_
_entity.id
_entity.type
_entity.pdbx_description
1 polymer ?
#
loop_
_entity_poly.entity_id
_entity_poly.type
_entity_poly.pdbx_seq_one_letter_code
_entity_poly.pdbx_strand_id
1 'polypeptide(L)'
;MLGLLNTHSSLIFPAVVSAFGIFLLRQFFLTIPDELVDAAKIDGASYFTIYWRVILPLAKPALSVLALFTFNFYWNEFFRPLILLKSYDKMTIPLALVQLSGFYSTGSVSIIMAGVSLAIVP
;
A
#
# COMPACT_ATOMS: atom_id res chain seq x y z
N MET A 1 2.53 -26.63 0.88
CA MET A 1 2.81 -25.19 0.62
C MET A 1 1.49 -24.52 0.32
N LEU A 2 1.17 -23.38 0.94
CA LEU A 2 -0.16 -22.74 1.03
C LEU A 2 -0.90 -22.41 -0.30
N GLY A 3 -0.42 -22.84 -1.47
CA GLY A 3 -1.12 -22.63 -2.76
C GLY A 3 -1.28 -21.17 -3.19
N LEU A 4 -0.68 -20.22 -2.45
CA LEU A 4 -0.83 -18.78 -2.69
C LEU A 4 0.01 -18.27 -3.86
N LEU A 5 0.95 -19.06 -4.39
CA LEU A 5 1.74 -18.65 -5.55
C LEU A 5 0.83 -18.39 -6.75
N ASN A 6 1.14 -17.36 -7.53
CA ASN A 6 0.35 -16.95 -8.69
C ASN A 6 -1.09 -16.47 -8.37
N THR A 7 -1.26 -15.77 -7.25
CA THR A 7 -2.51 -15.08 -6.86
C THR A 7 -2.20 -13.68 -6.34
N HIS A 8 -3.09 -12.70 -6.51
CA HIS A 8 -2.86 -11.35 -5.95
C HIS A 8 -2.76 -11.36 -4.41
N SER A 9 -3.38 -12.33 -3.75
CA SER A 9 -3.26 -12.53 -2.31
C SER A 9 -1.81 -12.75 -1.84
N SER A 10 -0.93 -13.32 -2.67
CA SER A 10 0.49 -13.48 -2.29
C SER A 10 1.23 -12.15 -2.18
N LEU A 11 0.76 -11.11 -2.88
CA LEU A 11 1.30 -9.76 -2.78
C LEU A 11 0.67 -9.00 -1.62
N ILE A 12 -0.65 -9.11 -1.46
CA ILE A 12 -1.43 -8.33 -0.49
C ILE A 12 -1.16 -8.78 0.95
N PHE A 13 -1.26 -10.07 1.27
CA PHE A 13 -1.17 -10.51 2.67
C PHE A 13 0.13 -10.10 3.38
N PRO A 14 1.32 -10.28 2.78
CA PRO A 14 2.55 -9.83 3.42
C PRO A 14 2.69 -8.30 3.43
N ALA A 15 1.94 -7.59 2.58
CA ALA A 15 1.99 -6.13 2.45
C ALA A 15 1.09 -5.39 3.46
N VAL A 16 0.17 -6.09 4.14
CA VAL A 16 -0.78 -5.49 5.10
C VAL A 16 -0.07 -4.86 6.29
N VAL A 17 1.06 -5.44 6.72
CA VAL A 17 1.84 -4.96 7.85
C VAL A 17 3.13 -4.32 7.36
N SER A 18 3.30 -3.03 7.66
CA SER A 18 4.49 -2.27 7.29
C SER A 18 5.11 -1.63 8.52
N ALA A 19 6.41 -1.87 8.73
CA ALA A 19 7.17 -1.24 9.81
C ALA A 19 7.17 0.29 9.69
N PHE A 20 7.25 0.81 8.46
CA PHE A 20 7.14 2.24 8.19
C PHE A 20 5.78 2.80 8.60
N GLY A 21 4.69 2.10 8.26
CA GLY A 21 3.34 2.51 8.62
C GLY A 21 3.12 2.53 10.14
N ILE A 22 3.61 1.51 10.84
CA ILE A 22 3.58 1.46 12.31
C ILE A 22 4.36 2.64 12.91
N PHE A 23 5.58 2.88 12.42
CA PHE A 23 6.42 3.96 12.91
C PHE A 23 5.78 5.33 12.68
N LEU A 24 5.31 5.61 11.47
CA LEU A 24 4.68 6.88 11.10
C LEU A 24 3.43 7.16 11.94
N LEU A 25 2.52 6.18 12.02
CA LEU A 25 1.28 6.35 12.79
C LEU A 25 1.57 6.48 14.28
N ARG A 26 2.52 5.71 14.83
CA ARG A 26 2.95 5.86 16.21
C ARG A 26 3.47 7.28 16.47
N GLN A 27 4.33 7.80 15.59
CA GLN A 27 4.88 9.14 15.76
C GLN A 27 3.79 10.21 15.73
N PHE A 28 2.77 10.04 14.89
CA PHE A 28 1.61 10.94 14.87
C PHE A 28 0.74 10.81 16.13
N PHE A 29 0.46 9.59 16.59
CA PHE A 29 -0.36 9.39 17.80
C PHE A 29 0.26 10.04 19.04
N LEU A 30 1.60 10.07 19.13
CA LEU A 30 2.31 10.76 20.21
C LEU A 30 2.14 12.29 20.19
N THR A 31 1.65 12.88 19.10
CA THR A 31 1.35 14.32 19.06
C THR A 31 -0.08 14.64 19.48
N ILE A 32 -0.92 13.62 19.69
CA ILE A 32 -2.30 13.81 20.16
C ILE A 32 -2.27 13.99 21.69
N PRO A 33 -2.87 15.06 22.25
CA PRO A 33 -2.90 15.26 23.69
C PRO A 33 -3.65 14.13 24.43
N ASP A 34 -3.05 13.61 25.50
CA ASP A 34 -3.66 12.56 26.34
C ASP A 34 -4.96 13.02 27.04
N GLU A 35 -5.12 14.33 27.24
CA GLU A 35 -6.32 14.96 27.83
C GLU A 35 -7.61 14.57 27.10
N LEU A 36 -7.56 14.36 25.77
CA LEU A 36 -8.71 13.94 24.98
C LEU A 36 -9.16 12.51 25.33
N VAL A 37 -8.18 11.65 25.62
CA VAL A 37 -8.43 10.27 26.05
C VAL A 37 -9.00 10.26 27.46
N ASP A 38 -8.46 11.08 28.35
CA ASP A 38 -8.93 11.16 29.73
C ASP A 38 -10.33 11.78 29.84
N ALA A 39 -10.63 12.81 29.06
CA ALA A 39 -11.99 13.35 28.96
C ALA A 39 -12.99 12.27 28.49
N ALA A 40 -12.65 11.51 27.45
CA ALA A 40 -13.51 10.45 26.95
C ALA A 40 -13.70 9.29 27.96
N LYS A 41 -12.70 9.00 28.80
CA LYS A 41 -12.84 8.05 29.91
C LYS A 41 -13.78 8.57 31.00
N ILE A 42 -13.71 9.86 31.33
CA ILE A 42 -14.63 10.49 32.30
C ILE A 42 -16.08 10.42 31.78
N ASP A 43 -16.28 10.56 30.47
CA ASP A 43 -17.58 10.39 29.80
C ASP A 43 -18.05 8.91 29.72
N GLY A 44 -17.27 7.97 30.27
CA GLY A 44 -17.60 6.54 30.30
C GLY A 44 -17.38 5.79 28.98
N ALA A 45 -16.62 6.35 28.04
CA ALA A 45 -16.35 5.69 26.77
C ALA A 45 -15.41 4.48 26.93
N SER A 46 -15.73 3.38 26.25
CA SER A 46 -14.83 2.21 26.18
C SER A 46 -13.59 2.52 25.33
N TYR A 47 -12.47 1.80 25.54
CA TYR A 47 -11.25 1.97 24.74
C TYR A 47 -11.48 1.85 23.22
N PHE A 48 -12.36 0.92 22.80
CA PHE A 48 -12.71 0.78 21.38
C PHE A 48 -13.44 2.03 20.87
N THR A 49 -14.35 2.59 21.67
CA THR A 49 -15.05 3.84 21.35
C THR A 49 -14.08 5.02 21.27
N ILE A 50 -13.15 5.14 22.23
CA ILE A 50 -12.12 6.20 22.23
C ILE A 50 -11.26 6.09 20.97
N TYR A 51 -10.78 4.90 20.65
CA TYR A 51 -10.00 4.67 19.43
C TYR A 51 -10.77 5.07 18.18
N TRP A 52 -11.98 4.53 18.00
CA TRP A 52 -12.71 4.68 16.74
C TRP A 52 -13.34 6.06 16.55
N ARG A 53 -13.79 6.71 17.63
CA ARG A 53 -14.52 7.99 17.57
C ARG A 53 -13.67 9.21 17.92
N VAL A 54 -12.56 9.05 18.64
CA VAL A 54 -11.70 10.17 19.06
C VAL A 54 -10.36 10.12 18.34
N ILE A 55 -9.59 9.05 18.52
CA ILE A 55 -8.22 8.96 18.00
C ILE A 55 -8.18 8.80 16.48
N LEU A 56 -8.96 7.88 15.93
CA LEU A 56 -8.93 7.55 14.50
C LEU A 56 -9.34 8.74 13.61
N PRO A 57 -10.38 9.53 13.92
CA PRO A 57 -10.70 10.72 13.13
C PRO A 57 -9.62 11.81 13.18
N LEU A 58 -8.94 11.98 14.32
CA LEU A 58 -7.82 12.91 14.45
C LEU A 58 -6.60 12.46 13.64
N ALA A 59 -6.44 11.15 13.47
CA ALA A 59 -5.37 10.55 12.66
C ALA A 59 -5.64 10.50 11.15
N LYS A 60 -6.78 11.00 10.67
CA LYS A 60 -7.09 11.06 9.23
C LYS A 60 -5.95 11.68 8.39
N PRO A 61 -5.31 12.81 8.77
CA PRO A 61 -4.21 13.37 7.98
C PRO A 61 -3.02 12.41 7.86
N ALA A 62 -2.62 11.77 8.96
CA ALA A 62 -1.53 10.80 8.95
C ALA A 62 -1.87 9.53 8.17
N LEU A 63 -3.12 9.06 8.27
CA LEU A 63 -3.63 7.94 7.48
C LEU A 63 -3.60 8.25 5.99
N SER A 64 -3.96 9.48 5.57
CA SER A 64 -3.87 9.91 4.18
C SER A 64 -2.41 9.88 3.68
N VAL A 65 -1.47 10.41 4.47
CA VAL A 65 -0.04 10.38 4.13
C VAL A 65 0.47 8.93 4.01
N LEU A 66 0.11 8.08 4.96
CA LEU A 66 0.47 6.66 4.92
C LEU A 66 -0.12 5.97 3.69
N ALA A 67 -1.39 6.23 3.39
CA ALA A 67 -2.07 5.65 2.23
C ALA A 67 -1.39 6.06 0.92
N LEU A 68 -1.04 7.33 0.78
CA LEU A 68 -0.32 7.84 -0.39
C LEU A 68 1.04 7.16 -0.57
N PHE A 69 1.87 7.12 0.48
CA PHE A 69 3.19 6.48 0.39
C PHE A 69 3.09 4.97 0.14
N THR A 70 2.15 4.29 0.80
CA THR A 70 1.93 2.86 0.65
C THR A 70 1.45 2.52 -0.76
N PHE A 71 0.50 3.30 -1.27
CA PHE A 71 0.01 3.15 -2.63
C PHE A 71 1.11 3.38 -3.66
N ASN A 72 1.84 4.49 -3.56
CA ASN A 72 2.93 4.81 -4.49
C ASN A 72 4.03 3.74 -4.47
N PHE A 73 4.38 3.22 -3.29
CA PHE A 73 5.35 2.14 -3.14
C PHE A 73 4.91 0.87 -3.88
N TYR A 74 3.69 0.39 -3.64
CA TYR A 74 3.21 -0.85 -4.26
C TYR A 74 2.83 -0.68 -5.74
N TRP A 75 2.45 0.52 -6.17
CA TRP A 75 2.22 0.82 -7.59
C TRP A 75 3.49 0.65 -8.43
N ASN A 76 4.63 1.07 -7.87
CA ASN A 76 5.94 0.99 -8.52
C ASN A 76 6.69 -0.32 -8.21
N GLU A 77 6.10 -1.23 -7.45
CA GLU A 77 6.78 -2.45 -7.01
C GLU A 77 6.92 -3.46 -8.16
N PHE A 78 8.17 -3.80 -8.49
CA PHE A 78 8.50 -4.75 -9.56
C PHE A 78 8.94 -6.13 -9.04
N PHE A 79 9.84 -6.15 -8.04
CA PHE A 79 10.51 -7.38 -7.62
C PHE A 79 9.59 -8.44 -7.01
N ARG A 80 8.67 -8.05 -6.11
CA ARG A 80 7.75 -9.01 -5.48
C ARG A 80 6.78 -9.63 -6.49
N PRO A 81 6.13 -8.86 -7.38
CA PRO A 81 5.38 -9.39 -8.51
C PRO A 81 6.17 -10.35 -9.40
N LEU A 82 7.40 -9.99 -9.77
CA LEU A 82 8.26 -10.82 -10.64
C LEU A 82 8.50 -12.23 -10.07
N ILE A 83 8.65 -12.33 -8.75
CA ILE A 83 8.94 -13.61 -8.08
C ILE A 83 7.65 -14.41 -7.81
N LEU A 84 6.56 -13.72 -7.45
CA LEU A 84 5.35 -14.34 -6.91
C LEU A 84 4.25 -14.60 -7.94
N LEU A 85 4.26 -13.88 -9.06
CA LEU A 85 3.29 -14.00 -10.15
C LEU A 85 3.96 -14.65 -11.37
N LYS A 86 3.28 -15.64 -11.96
CA LYS A 86 3.80 -16.41 -13.10
C LYS A 86 2.92 -16.31 -14.35
N SER A 87 1.62 -16.06 -14.18
CA SER A 87 0.70 -15.95 -15.31
C SER A 87 0.58 -14.51 -15.81
N TYR A 88 0.51 -14.36 -17.14
CA TYR A 88 0.42 -13.07 -17.83
C TYR A 88 -0.81 -12.24 -17.42
N ASP A 89 -1.95 -12.89 -17.18
CA ASP A 89 -3.22 -12.26 -16.76
C ASP A 89 -3.16 -11.64 -15.36
N LYS A 90 -2.13 -11.95 -14.57
CA LYS A 90 -1.98 -11.47 -13.19
C LYS A 90 -0.83 -10.50 -13.00
N MET A 91 -0.10 -10.16 -14.06
CA MET A 91 1.05 -9.26 -13.97
C MET A 91 0.63 -7.86 -13.52
N THR A 92 1.46 -7.24 -12.67
CA THR A 92 1.33 -5.82 -12.37
C THR A 92 1.80 -4.99 -13.56
N ILE A 93 1.39 -3.72 -13.62
CA ILE A 93 1.77 -2.82 -14.73
C ILE A 93 3.30 -2.76 -14.93
N PRO A 94 4.14 -2.56 -13.90
CA PRO A 94 5.59 -2.57 -14.08
C PRO A 94 6.13 -3.89 -14.65
N LEU A 95 5.60 -5.03 -14.19
CA LEU A 95 6.02 -6.35 -14.65
C LEU A 95 5.62 -6.60 -16.11
N ALA A 96 4.40 -6.22 -16.47
CA ALA A 96 3.88 -6.35 -17.83
C ALA A 96 4.66 -5.45 -18.82
N LEU A 97 5.06 -4.24 -18.41
CA LEU A 97 5.86 -3.34 -19.25
C LEU A 97 7.23 -3.93 -19.59
N VAL A 98 7.90 -4.55 -18.60
CA VAL A 98 9.19 -5.23 -18.84
C VAL A 98 8.98 -6.40 -19.80
N GLN A 99 7.93 -7.20 -19.60
CA GLN A 99 7.62 -8.32 -20.50
C GLN A 99 7.30 -7.85 -21.93
N LEU A 100 6.62 -6.72 -22.08
CA LEU A 100 6.27 -6.08 -23.35
C LEU A 100 7.50 -5.55 -24.10
N SER A 101 8.54 -5.11 -23.37
CA SER A 101 9.80 -4.70 -23.99
C SER A 101 10.57 -5.85 -24.67
N GLY A 102 10.22 -7.10 -24.34
CA GLY A 102 10.81 -8.32 -24.89
C GLY A 102 12.27 -8.53 -24.49
N PHE A 103 12.75 -9.78 -24.55
CA PHE A 103 14.16 -10.10 -24.26
C PHE A 103 15.17 -9.57 -25.30
N TYR A 104 14.70 -8.94 -26.39
CA TYR A 104 15.53 -8.57 -27.56
C TYR A 104 15.12 -7.25 -28.25
N SER A 105 14.47 -6.30 -27.56
CA SER A 105 14.08 -5.00 -28.16
C SER A 105 13.23 -5.10 -29.45
N THR A 106 12.53 -6.22 -29.65
CA THR A 106 11.63 -6.45 -30.79
C THR A 106 10.22 -5.88 -30.57
N GLY A 107 9.94 -5.38 -29.37
CA GLY A 107 8.69 -4.67 -29.06
C GLY A 107 8.65 -3.31 -29.75
N SER A 108 7.48 -2.95 -30.30
CA SER A 108 7.28 -1.60 -30.84
C SER A 108 7.48 -0.57 -29.74
N VAL A 109 8.49 0.29 -29.90
CA VAL A 109 8.82 1.39 -28.97
C VAL A 109 7.58 2.25 -28.69
N SER A 110 6.71 2.44 -29.68
CA SER A 110 5.47 3.19 -29.53
C SER A 110 4.50 2.56 -28.52
N ILE A 111 4.40 1.23 -28.48
CA ILE A 111 3.51 0.50 -27.55
C ILE A 111 4.10 0.53 -26.14
N ILE A 112 5.42 0.37 -26.02
CA ILE A 112 6.12 0.45 -24.73
C ILE A 112 5.96 1.85 -24.13
N MET A 113 6.20 2.90 -24.92
CA MET A 113 6.06 4.28 -24.45
C MET A 113 4.62 4.62 -24.06
N ALA A 114 3.63 4.15 -24.82
CA ALA A 114 2.21 4.31 -24.44
C ALA A 114 1.90 3.62 -23.10
N GLY A 115 2.45 2.42 -22.88
CA GLY A 115 2.31 1.71 -21.61
C GLY A 115 3.01 2.43 -20.44
N VAL A 116 4.20 2.98 -20.66
CA VAL A 116 4.92 3.78 -19.65
C VAL A 116 4.13 5.04 -19.31
N SER A 117 3.58 5.74 -20.30
CA SER A 117 2.73 6.92 -20.05
C SER A 117 1.53 6.58 -19.18
N LEU A 118 0.87 5.43 -19.40
CA LEU A 118 -0.24 4.98 -18.56
C LEU A 118 0.21 4.61 -17.14
N ALA A 119 1.41 4.05 -16.99
CA ALA A 119 1.95 3.65 -15.68
C ALA A 119 2.31 4.85 -14.78
N ILE A 120 2.55 6.02 -15.36
CA ILE A 120 2.87 7.27 -14.66
C ILE A 120 1.61 7.95 -14.08
N VAL A 121 0.42 7.63 -14.57
CA VAL A 121 -0.81 8.38 -14.30
C VAL A 121 -1.21 8.50 -12.82
N PRO A 122 -1.11 7.47 -11.97
CA PRO A 122 -1.52 7.61 -10.57
C PRO A 122 -0.39 8.11 -9.67
#